data_AF-A0A2S1JQW4-F1
#
_entry.id   AF-A0A2S1JQW4-F1
#
_cell.length_a   1.000
_cell.length_b   1.000
_cell.length_c   1.000
_cell.angle_alpha   90.00
_cell.angle_beta   90.00
_cell.angle_gamma   90.00
#
_symmetry.space_group_name_H-M   'P 1'
#
loop_
_entity.id
_entity.type
_entity.pdbx_description
1 polymer ?
#
loop_
_entity_poly.entity_id
_entity_poly.type
_entity_poly.pdbx_seq_one_letter_code
_entity_poly.pdbx_strand_id
1 'polypeptide(L)'
;MESLLDQVGGTKFVNRTVSEFYGALSHHLSAYETCDFRKQLSRQAQFLSHALSSIPEPDRSSRARFLARGLNPELFDSMLEYFEGRLLELGFHPDLSTKLVAIVTNLYGGCEQDLSIAC
;
A
#
# COMPACT_ATOMS: atom_id res chain seq x y z
N MET A 1 -2.13 6.56 21.85
CA MET A 1 -2.38 5.24 21.22
C MET A 1 -1.60 5.27 19.91
N GLU A 2 -0.52 4.51 19.80
CA GLU A 2 0.29 4.46 18.57
C GLU A 2 -0.52 3.80 17.45
N SER A 3 -0.48 4.40 16.26
CA SER A 3 -1.08 3.81 15.07
C SER A 3 -0.26 2.60 14.60
N LEU A 4 -0.83 1.74 13.74
CA LEU A 4 -0.07 0.65 13.12
C LEU A 4 1.07 1.21 12.25
N LEU A 5 0.86 2.39 11.67
CA LEU A 5 1.88 3.12 10.94
C LEU A 5 3.07 3.48 11.85
N ASP A 6 2.82 3.92 13.08
CA ASP A 6 3.88 4.22 14.04
C ASP A 6 4.66 2.95 14.43
N GLN A 7 3.97 1.82 14.60
CA GLN A 7 4.58 0.52 14.93
C GLN A 7 5.58 0.04 13.89
N VAL A 8 5.39 0.39 12.60
CA VAL A 8 6.30 0.00 11.51
C VAL A 8 7.36 1.05 11.19
N GLY A 9 7.46 2.15 11.95
CA GLY A 9 8.44 3.22 11.71
C GLY A 9 7.90 4.40 10.90
N GLY A 10 6.58 4.55 10.82
CA GLY A 10 5.89 5.72 10.29
C GLY A 10 5.79 5.78 8.77
N THR A 11 5.23 6.88 8.25
CA THR A 11 5.13 7.17 6.80
C THR A 11 6.49 7.09 6.09
N LYS A 12 7.57 7.43 6.79
CA LYS A 12 8.93 7.36 6.24
C LYS A 12 9.32 5.94 5.86
N PHE A 13 8.99 4.96 6.70
CA PHE A 13 9.22 3.56 6.41
C PHE A 13 8.43 3.12 5.18
N VAL A 14 7.11 3.37 5.16
CA VAL A 14 6.24 3.03 4.04
C VAL A 14 6.73 3.62 2.72
N ASN A 15 7.02 4.92 2.70
CA ASN A 15 7.50 5.60 1.49
C ASN A 15 8.81 5.00 0.99
N ARG A 16 9.71 4.63 1.89
CA ARG A 16 10.99 4.00 1.54
C ARG A 16 10.76 2.61 0.96
N THR A 17 9.98 1.76 1.62
CA THR A 17 9.70 0.39 1.15
C THR A 17 9.05 0.40 -0.22
N VAL A 18 8.06 1.28 -0.44
CA VAL A 18 7.44 1.44 -1.76
C VAL A 18 8.47 1.95 -2.78
N SER A 19 9.31 2.93 -2.43
CA SER A 19 10.35 3.42 -3.36
C SER A 19 11.38 2.33 -3.71
N GLU A 20 11.76 1.47 -2.75
CA GLU A 20 12.67 0.33 -2.97
C GLU A 20 12.04 -0.69 -3.94
N PHE A 21 10.76 -1.03 -3.76
CA PHE A 21 10.01 -1.90 -4.66
C PHE A 21 9.97 -1.36 -6.10
N TYR A 22 9.58 -0.09 -6.29
CA TYR A 22 9.53 0.52 -7.62
C TYR A 22 10.92 0.72 -8.24
N GLY A 23 11.93 0.98 -7.42
CA GLY A 23 13.33 1.03 -7.85
C GLY A 23 13.77 -0.29 -8.46
N ALA A 24 13.48 -1.41 -7.79
CA ALA A 24 13.80 -2.75 -8.29
C ALA A 24 13.14 -3.05 -9.65
N LEU A 25 11.87 -2.66 -9.83
CA LEU A 25 11.15 -2.88 -11.09
C LEU A 25 11.64 -1.96 -12.22
N SER A 26 12.01 -0.71 -11.90
CA SER A 26 12.41 0.29 -12.91
C SER A 26 13.63 -0.11 -13.72
N HIS A 27 14.51 -0.97 -13.19
CA HIS A 27 15.68 -1.49 -13.90
C HIS A 27 15.33 -2.35 -15.12
N HIS A 28 14.08 -2.82 -15.22
CA HIS A 28 13.60 -3.72 -16.26
C HIS A 28 12.63 -3.06 -17.24
N LEU A 29 12.40 -1.75 -17.13
CA LEU A 29 11.31 -1.05 -17.83
C LEU A 29 11.82 0.03 -18.78
N SER A 30 11.03 0.29 -19.82
CA SER A 30 11.21 1.43 -20.71
C SER A 30 10.86 2.76 -20.02
N ALA A 31 11.24 3.88 -20.65
CA ALA A 31 10.96 5.22 -20.14
C ALA A 31 9.45 5.55 -20.04
N TYR A 32 8.62 5.01 -20.94
CA TYR A 32 7.17 5.18 -20.91
C TYR A 32 6.56 4.45 -19.71
N GLU A 33 6.93 3.18 -19.53
CA GLU A 33 6.52 2.37 -18.37
C GLU A 33 6.97 3.03 -17.06
N THR A 34 8.18 3.60 -17.01
CA THR A 34 8.69 4.32 -15.85
C THR A 34 7.78 5.49 -15.41
N CYS A 35 7.15 6.21 -16.34
CA CYS A 35 6.26 7.33 -16.02
C CYS A 35 4.99 6.87 -15.28
N ASP A 36 4.39 5.78 -15.74
CA ASP A 36 3.21 5.20 -15.08
C ASP A 36 3.60 4.57 -13.74
N PHE A 37 4.77 3.95 -13.64
CA PHE A 37 5.31 3.44 -12.38
C PHE A 37 5.51 4.53 -11.33
N ARG A 38 5.93 5.75 -11.69
CA ARG A 38 6.02 6.87 -10.73
C ARG A 38 4.66 7.29 -10.17
N LYS A 39 3.60 7.25 -10.99
CA LYS A 39 2.23 7.54 -10.52
C LYS A 39 1.74 6.44 -9.58
N GLN A 40 1.99 5.18 -9.94
CA GLN A 40 1.65 4.02 -9.12
C GLN A 40 2.37 4.07 -7.76
N LEU A 41 3.69 4.37 -7.75
CA LEU A 41 4.49 4.57 -6.54
C LEU A 41 3.84 5.58 -5.59
N SER A 42 3.56 6.79 -6.08
CA SER A 42 3.00 7.85 -5.23
C SER A 42 1.64 7.47 -4.64
N ARG A 43 0.78 6.83 -5.44
CA ARG A 43 -0.56 6.41 -5.00
C ARG A 43 -0.49 5.27 -3.99
N GLN A 44 0.31 4.23 -4.25
CA GLN A 44 0.45 3.10 -3.34
C GLN A 44 1.05 3.54 -2.00
N ALA A 45 2.07 4.41 -2.01
CA ALA A 45 2.65 4.95 -0.77
C ALA A 45 1.61 5.72 0.07
N GLN A 46 0.78 6.54 -0.57
CA GLN A 46 -0.31 7.26 0.09
C GLN A 46 -1.40 6.30 0.61
N PHE A 47 -1.77 5.29 -0.17
CA PHE A 47 -2.77 4.30 0.22
C PHE A 47 -2.32 3.50 1.44
N LEU A 48 -1.08 2.98 1.42
CA LEU A 48 -0.53 2.19 2.53
C LEU A 48 -0.41 3.01 3.81
N SER A 49 0.10 4.24 3.69
CA SER A 49 0.19 5.15 4.83
C SER A 49 -1.19 5.45 5.42
N HIS A 50 -2.20 5.67 4.56
CA HIS A 50 -3.57 5.88 5.00
C HIS A 50 -4.14 4.65 5.71
N ALA A 51 -4.01 3.47 5.11
CA ALA A 51 -4.49 2.21 5.66
C ALA A 51 -3.91 1.93 7.06
N LEU A 52 -2.60 2.17 7.23
CA LEU A 52 -1.89 1.89 8.49
C LEU A 52 -2.02 3.01 9.53
N SER A 53 -2.33 4.24 9.13
CA SER A 53 -2.53 5.36 10.05
C SER A 53 -3.80 5.26 10.93
N SER A 54 -4.65 4.27 10.68
CA SER A 54 -6.04 4.21 11.14
C SER A 54 -6.26 4.52 12.64
N ILE A 55 -6.56 5.78 12.92
CA ILE A 55 -7.53 6.22 13.93
C ILE A 55 -8.90 5.70 13.46
N PRO A 56 -9.79 5.20 14.33
CA PRO A 56 -11.10 4.73 13.93
C PRO A 56 -11.98 5.93 13.57
N GLU A 57 -11.90 6.40 12.33
CA GLU A 57 -12.90 7.33 11.79
C GLU A 57 -14.01 6.56 11.07
N PRO A 58 -15.29 6.96 11.28
CA PRO A 58 -16.43 6.40 10.57
C PRO A 58 -16.44 6.72 9.07
N ASP A 59 -15.53 7.58 8.59
CA ASP A 59 -15.49 8.12 7.22
C ASP A 59 -14.51 7.38 6.29
N ARG A 60 -14.43 6.05 6.45
CA ARG A 60 -13.55 5.13 5.69
C ARG A 60 -13.73 5.13 4.17
N SER A 61 -14.60 5.93 3.57
CA SER A 61 -15.03 5.69 2.20
C SER A 61 -14.33 6.59 1.17
N SER A 62 -14.25 7.91 1.30
CA SER A 62 -13.89 8.76 0.14
C SER A 62 -12.40 8.76 -0.22
N ARG A 63 -11.51 8.96 0.76
CA ARG A 63 -10.06 9.07 0.53
C ARG A 63 -9.44 7.74 0.11
N ALA A 64 -9.79 6.65 0.80
CA ALA A 64 -9.32 5.32 0.43
C ALA A 64 -9.75 4.96 -1.00
N ARG A 65 -11.02 5.19 -1.37
CA ARG A 65 -11.51 5.00 -2.75
C ARG A 65 -10.77 5.87 -3.77
N PHE A 66 -10.54 7.14 -3.45
CA PHE A 66 -9.81 8.05 -4.34
C PHE A 66 -8.36 7.59 -4.58
N LEU A 67 -7.70 7.09 -3.55
CA LEU A 67 -6.33 6.59 -3.62
C LEU A 67 -6.26 5.23 -4.33
N ALA A 68 -7.23 4.34 -4.09
CA ALA A 68 -7.37 3.06 -4.76
C ALA A 68 -7.65 3.21 -6.26
N ARG A 69 -8.40 4.24 -6.65
CA ARG A 69 -8.77 4.49 -8.05
C ARG A 69 -7.52 4.67 -8.92
N GLY A 70 -7.37 3.75 -9.87
CA GLY A 70 -6.27 3.74 -10.83
C GLY A 70 -4.99 3.08 -10.31
N LEU A 71 -5.03 2.41 -9.16
CA LEU A 71 -4.00 1.43 -8.82
C LEU A 71 -4.10 0.24 -9.79
N ASN A 72 -2.95 -0.26 -10.21
CA ASN A 72 -2.88 -1.55 -10.91
C ASN A 72 -2.99 -2.67 -9.86
N PRO A 73 -3.99 -3.56 -9.92
CA PRO A 73 -4.20 -4.62 -8.92
C PRO A 73 -3.01 -5.60 -8.80
N GLU A 74 -2.47 -6.08 -9.92
CA GLU A 74 -1.34 -7.03 -9.92
C GLU A 74 -0.09 -6.40 -9.29
N LEU A 75 0.15 -5.12 -9.60
CA LEU A 75 1.26 -4.36 -9.02
C LEU A 75 1.05 -4.05 -7.54
N PHE A 76 -0.21 -3.92 -7.11
CA PHE A 76 -0.56 -3.73 -5.71
C PHE A 76 -0.33 -5.00 -4.90
N ASP A 77 -0.79 -6.15 -5.39
CA ASP A 77 -0.57 -7.45 -4.75
C ASP A 77 0.93 -7.76 -4.63
N SER A 78 1.67 -7.58 -5.73
CA SER A 78 3.14 -7.74 -5.75
C SER A 78 3.85 -6.83 -4.73
N MET A 79 3.35 -5.60 -4.56
CA MET A 79 3.90 -4.65 -3.59
C MET A 79 3.59 -5.08 -2.15
N LEU A 80 2.43 -5.68 -1.89
CA LEU A 80 2.09 -6.20 -0.55
C LEU A 80 2.92 -7.41 -0.18
N GLU A 81 3.17 -8.32 -1.12
CA GLU A 81 4.10 -9.44 -0.93
C GLU A 81 5.51 -8.93 -0.60
N TYR A 82 6.00 -7.94 -1.36
CA TYR A 82 7.28 -7.29 -1.10
C TYR A 82 7.31 -6.62 0.28
N PHE A 83 6.23 -5.93 0.65
CA PHE A 83 6.10 -5.27 1.96
C PHE A 83 6.14 -6.27 3.12
N GLU A 84 5.45 -7.40 3.01
CA GLU A 84 5.48 -8.47 4.01
C GLU A 84 6.89 -9.04 4.16
N GLY A 85 7.53 -9.40 3.04
CA GLY A 85 8.90 -9.87 3.02
C GLY A 85 9.86 -8.88 3.68
N ARG A 86 9.70 -7.58 3.38
CA ARG A 86 10.53 -6.52 3.95
C ARG A 86 10.36 -6.38 5.46
N LEU A 87 9.15 -6.53 5.98
CA LEU A 87 8.90 -6.53 7.43
C LEU A 87 9.60 -7.72 8.09
N LEU A 88 9.52 -8.91 7.49
CA LEU A 88 10.20 -10.10 8.01
C LEU A 88 11.72 -9.95 8.02
N GLU A 89 12.30 -9.41 6.94
CA GLU A 89 13.75 -9.13 6.85
C GLU A 89 14.25 -8.18 7.94
N LEU A 90 13.41 -7.21 8.33
CA LEU A 90 13.73 -6.24 9.37
C LEU A 90 13.46 -6.75 10.79
N GLY A 91 13.02 -8.00 10.93
CA GLY A 91 12.82 -8.66 12.22
C GLY A 91 11.45 -8.41 12.85
N PHE A 92 10.46 -7.92 12.10
CA PHE A 92 9.09 -7.86 12.58
C PHE A 92 8.51 -9.28 12.71
N HIS A 93 7.66 -9.48 13.72
CA HIS A 93 7.04 -10.78 13.96
C HIS A 93 6.10 -11.16 12.80
N PRO A 94 6.10 -12.42 12.32
CA PRO A 94 5.24 -12.85 11.20
C PRO A 94 3.77 -12.50 11.38
N ASP A 95 3.21 -12.77 12.55
CA ASP A 95 1.80 -12.44 12.84
C ASP A 95 1.48 -10.94 12.68
N LEU A 96 2.42 -10.05 13.01
CA LEU A 96 2.24 -8.62 12.83
C LEU A 96 2.31 -8.27 11.33
N SER A 97 3.28 -8.81 10.61
CA SER A 97 3.44 -8.59 9.16
C SER A 97 2.19 -9.02 8.39
N THR A 98 1.72 -10.24 8.61
CA THR A 98 0.51 -10.78 7.98
C THR A 98 -0.73 -9.97 8.36
N LYS A 99 -0.85 -9.54 9.62
CA LYS A 99 -1.97 -8.69 10.06
C LYS A 99 -1.98 -7.33 9.35
N LEU A 100 -0.82 -6.70 9.17
CA LEU A 100 -0.70 -5.42 8.48
C LEU A 100 -1.12 -5.55 7.01
N VAL A 101 -0.64 -6.59 6.32
CA VAL A 101 -1.03 -6.90 4.93
C VAL A 101 -2.53 -7.14 4.82
N ALA A 102 -3.11 -7.94 5.73
CA ALA A 102 -4.54 -8.21 5.74
C ALA A 102 -5.37 -6.93 5.92
N ILE A 103 -4.94 -5.99 6.77
CA ILE A 103 -5.63 -4.70 6.96
C ILE A 103 -5.64 -3.89 5.67
N VAL A 104 -4.49 -3.77 5.01
CA VAL A 104 -4.35 -3.02 3.76
C VAL A 104 -5.17 -3.67 2.63
N THR A 105 -5.08 -5.01 2.52
CA THR A 105 -5.83 -5.82 1.53
C THR A 105 -7.32 -5.66 1.69
N ASN A 106 -7.83 -5.79 2.93
CA ASN A 106 -9.25 -5.65 3.22
C ASN A 106 -9.79 -4.25 2.90
N LEU A 107 -9.00 -3.20 3.18
CA LEU A 107 -9.38 -1.83 2.81
C LEU A 107 -9.43 -1.66 1.29
N TYR A 108 -8.46 -2.21 0.57
CA TYR A 108 -8.42 -2.13 -0.90
C TYR A 108 -9.58 -2.89 -1.53
N GLY A 109 -9.84 -4.13 -1.11
CA GLY A 109 -10.97 -4.94 -1.58
C GLY A 109 -12.32 -4.28 -1.33
N GLY A 110 -12.49 -3.60 -0.19
CA GLY A 110 -13.68 -2.80 0.08
C GLY A 110 -13.85 -1.60 -0.87
N CYS A 111 -12.75 -1.00 -1.35
CA CYS A 111 -12.81 0.07 -2.33
C CYS A 111 -13.24 -0.43 -3.72
N GLU A 112 -12.79 -1.62 -4.13
CA GLU A 112 -13.11 -2.22 -5.44
C GLU A 112 -14.57 -2.71 -5.52
N GLN A 113 -15.10 -3.33 -4.46
CA GLN A 113 -16.48 -3.82 -4.43
C GLN A 113 -17.50 -2.68 -4.60
N ASP A 114 -17.28 -1.52 -3.96
CA ASP A 114 -18.16 -0.35 -4.11
C ASP A 114 -18.06 0.29 -5.50
N LEU A 115 -16.89 0.26 -6.13
CA LEU A 115 -16.70 0.75 -7.50
C LEU A 115 -17.47 -0.10 -8.52
N SER A 116 -17.55 -1.41 -8.29
CA SER A 116 -18.29 -2.34 -9.15
C SER A 116 -19.82 -2.18 -9.05
N ILE A 117 -20.35 -1.60 -7.97
CA ILE A 117 -21.80 -1.41 -7.75
C ILE A 117 -22.28 -0.04 -8.29
N ALA A 118 -21.36 0.89 -8.53
CA ALA A 118 -21.66 2.24 -9.01
C ALA A 118 -21.75 2.39 -10.55
N CYS A 119 -21.74 1.29 -11.29
CA CYS A 119 -21.92 1.22 -12.74
C CYS A 119 -23.23 0.53 -13.12
#